data_AF-A0A2I9CZB6-F1
#
_entry.id   AF-A0A2I9CZB6-F1
#
_cell.length_a   1.000
_cell.length_b   1.000
_cell.length_c   1.000
_cell.angle_alpha   90.00
_cell.angle_beta   90.00
_cell.angle_gamma   90.00
#
_symmetry.space_group_name_H-M   'P 1'
#
loop_
_entity.id
_entity.type
_entity.pdbx_description
1 polymer ?
#
loop_
_entity_poly.entity_id
_entity_poly.type
_entity_poly.pdbx_seq_one_letter_code
_entity_poly.pdbx_strand_id
1 'polypeptide(L)'
;MTKAATSSTTTPPRRRRDPQTGTDLLALRAQLARAEKEARRAPTPPPARPANLQPKPVGPQREADLAGVDTTDHTLARAHARLRDAVYDGKYHLCPHAIGHARAEGFLEHDIIQVLVAGRVRAVYPEDRRWLVCGFFESCGVALPLHVVVEHGPDGYLDVVTAFVPKHPHHIISRARLAVMLRYDDEQIRTRTATPGNKPGNRSKGKWRRGG
;
A
#
# COMPACT_ATOMS: atom_id res chain seq x y z
N MET A 1 9.03 90.55 46.29
CA MET A 1 7.70 90.24 46.88
C MET A 1 7.53 88.73 46.83
N THR A 2 8.02 88.00 47.83
CA THR A 2 7.33 87.53 49.07
C THR A 2 6.29 86.45 48.85
N LYS A 3 6.63 85.19 49.18
CA LYS A 3 5.96 84.29 50.15
C LYS A 3 6.53 82.87 49.94
N ALA A 4 7.33 82.35 50.88
CA ALA A 4 6.97 81.79 52.20
C ALA A 4 6.26 80.43 52.10
N ALA A 5 6.92 79.45 52.71
CA ALA A 5 6.59 78.04 52.83
C ALA A 5 5.33 77.78 53.66
N THR A 6 4.74 76.59 53.47
CA THR A 6 4.20 75.78 54.57
C THR A 6 3.96 74.34 54.10
N SER A 7 4.71 73.43 54.70
CA SER A 7 4.49 71.98 54.73
C SER A 7 3.27 71.65 55.59
N SER A 8 2.36 70.84 55.07
CA SER A 8 1.27 70.23 55.85
C SER A 8 1.39 68.71 55.77
N THR A 9 1.72 68.12 56.91
CA THR A 9 1.71 66.68 57.17
C THR A 9 0.27 66.24 57.38
N THR A 10 -0.30 65.49 56.44
CA THR A 10 -1.65 64.92 56.54
C THR A 10 -1.57 63.42 56.80
N THR A 11 -2.08 63.02 57.96
CA THR A 11 -2.30 61.65 58.44
C THR A 11 -3.07 60.79 57.42
N PRO A 12 -2.67 59.54 57.13
CA PRO A 12 -3.46 58.67 56.26
C PRO A 12 -4.71 58.14 56.98
N PRO A 13 -5.88 58.10 56.33
CA PRO A 13 -7.07 57.51 56.91
C PRO A 13 -7.01 55.98 56.92
N ARG A 14 -7.61 55.44 57.98
CA ARG A 14 -7.80 54.02 58.27
C ARG A 14 -8.74 53.36 57.23
N ARG A 15 -8.31 52.23 56.69
CA ARG A 15 -8.99 51.30 55.76
C ARG A 15 -10.53 51.28 55.85
N ARG A 16 -11.18 51.45 54.70
CA ARG A 16 -12.41 50.69 54.36
C ARG A 16 -12.00 49.56 53.42
N ARG A 17 -12.22 48.30 53.83
CA ARG A 17 -12.14 47.15 52.92
C ARG A 17 -13.42 47.16 52.10
N ASP A 18 -13.28 47.34 50.79
CA ASP A 18 -14.41 47.28 49.87
C ASP A 18 -15.01 45.87 49.83
N PRO A 19 -16.34 45.72 49.98
CA PRO A 19 -17.03 44.42 49.88
C PRO A 19 -17.04 43.85 48.46
N GLN A 20 -16.51 44.58 47.47
CA GLN A 20 -16.50 44.20 46.05
C GLN A 20 -15.58 43.02 45.71
N THR A 21 -14.57 42.74 46.54
CA THR A 21 -13.61 41.64 46.30
C THR A 21 -14.24 40.25 46.49
N GLY A 22 -15.25 40.11 47.35
CA GLY A 22 -15.91 38.82 47.57
C GLY A 22 -16.76 38.34 46.39
N THR A 23 -17.45 39.28 45.73
CA THR A 23 -18.25 39.02 44.52
C THR A 23 -17.37 38.72 43.31
N ASP A 24 -16.20 39.35 43.24
CA ASP A 24 -15.24 39.19 42.15
C ASP A 24 -14.59 37.79 42.15
N LEU A 25 -14.24 37.27 43.33
CA LEU A 25 -13.67 35.91 43.46
C LEU A 25 -14.67 34.79 43.09
N LEU A 26 -15.97 35.01 43.30
CA LEU A 26 -17.01 34.06 42.87
C LEU A 26 -17.17 34.08 41.35
N ALA A 27 -17.11 35.25 40.71
CA ALA A 27 -17.17 35.38 39.26
C ALA A 27 -15.97 34.69 38.59
N LEU A 28 -14.77 34.85 39.15
CA LEU A 28 -13.54 34.22 38.65
C LEU A 28 -13.58 32.69 38.77
N ARG A 29 -14.12 32.16 39.87
CA ARG A 29 -14.35 30.72 40.05
C ARG A 29 -15.37 30.18 39.06
N ALA A 30 -16.46 30.92 38.79
CA ALA A 30 -17.46 30.52 37.81
C ALA A 30 -16.88 30.49 36.38
N GLN A 31 -16.00 31.43 36.05
CA GLN A 31 -15.30 31.44 34.75
C GLN A 31 -14.33 30.26 34.61
N LEU A 32 -13.53 29.96 35.64
CA LEU A 32 -12.63 28.80 35.63
C LEU A 32 -13.41 27.48 35.48
N ALA A 33 -14.54 27.34 36.18
CA ALA A 33 -15.38 26.15 36.07
C ALA A 33 -16.00 25.98 34.67
N ARG A 34 -16.37 27.09 34.00
CA ARG A 34 -16.86 27.08 32.61
C ARG A 34 -15.74 26.69 31.64
N ALA A 35 -14.56 27.30 31.79
CA ALA A 35 -13.39 26.99 30.97
C ALA A 35 -12.95 25.52 31.12
N GLU A 36 -12.96 24.98 32.35
CA GLU A 36 -12.63 23.57 32.59
C GLU A 36 -13.67 22.63 31.96
N LYS A 37 -14.95 22.98 32.04
CA LYS A 37 -16.04 22.20 31.41
C LYS A 37 -15.98 22.24 29.89
N GLU A 38 -15.57 23.36 29.30
CA GLU A 38 -15.32 23.48 27.86
C GLU A 38 -14.09 22.68 27.43
N ALA A 39 -13.01 22.70 28.20
CA ALA A 39 -11.83 21.88 27.94
C ALA A 39 -12.12 20.36 27.98
N ARG A 40 -13.03 19.92 28.87
CA ARG A 40 -13.50 18.52 28.92
C ARG A 40 -14.45 18.15 27.77
N ARG A 41 -15.12 19.14 27.15
CA ARG A 41 -16.00 18.95 25.99
C ARG A 41 -15.26 19.04 24.66
N ALA A 42 -14.02 19.54 24.66
CA ALA A 42 -13.20 19.54 23.46
C ALA A 42 -12.97 18.08 23.02
N PRO A 43 -13.28 17.72 21.77
CA PRO A 43 -13.06 16.38 21.26
C PRO A 43 -11.55 16.10 21.31
N THR A 44 -11.16 15.05 22.03
CA THR A 44 -9.79 14.55 22.05
C THR A 44 -9.34 14.36 20.59
N PRO A 45 -8.28 15.04 20.12
CA PRO A 45 -7.78 14.81 18.78
C PRO A 45 -7.46 13.31 18.64
N PRO A 46 -7.81 12.68 17.51
CA PRO A 46 -7.54 11.26 17.33
C PRO A 46 -6.03 11.02 17.57
N PRO A 47 -5.66 9.91 18.23
CA PRO A 47 -4.25 9.63 18.51
C PRO A 47 -3.49 9.65 17.18
N ALA A 48 -2.53 10.57 17.06
CA ALA A 48 -1.66 10.66 15.90
C ALA A 48 -0.99 9.30 15.72
N ARG A 49 -1.17 8.67 14.55
CA ARG A 49 -0.52 7.39 14.25
C ARG A 49 0.99 7.54 14.49
N PRO A 50 1.63 6.63 15.24
CA PRO A 50 3.05 6.73 15.53
C PRO A 50 3.84 6.82 14.21
N ALA A 51 4.85 7.69 14.17
CA ALA A 51 5.62 7.99 12.95
C ALA A 51 6.21 6.75 12.26
N ASN A 52 6.46 5.67 13.02
CA ASN A 52 6.95 4.38 12.51
C ASN A 52 5.93 3.60 11.67
N LEU A 53 4.64 3.97 11.71
CA LEU A 53 3.58 3.42 10.85
C LEU A 53 3.28 4.32 9.64
N GLN A 54 3.97 5.45 9.49
CA GLN A 54 3.84 6.25 8.28
C GLN A 54 4.55 5.52 7.14
N PRO A 55 3.86 5.27 6.01
CA PRO A 55 4.51 4.64 4.87
C PRO A 55 5.69 5.51 4.45
N LYS A 56 6.88 4.91 4.39
CA LYS A 56 8.09 5.61 3.94
C LYS A 56 7.80 6.23 2.58
N PRO A 57 8.10 7.52 2.37
CA PRO A 57 7.81 8.20 1.11
C PRO A 57 8.44 7.41 -0.03
N VAL A 58 7.59 7.13 -1.01
CA VAL A 58 7.94 6.36 -2.18
C VAL A 58 8.83 7.25 -3.06
N GLY A 59 9.90 6.71 -3.64
CA GLY A 59 10.74 7.51 -4.54
C GLY A 59 9.94 8.01 -5.75
N PRO A 60 10.28 9.17 -6.34
CA PRO A 60 9.46 9.82 -7.38
C PRO A 60 9.25 8.93 -8.62
N GLN A 61 10.24 8.11 -8.97
CA GLN A 61 10.11 7.13 -10.05
C GLN A 61 9.06 6.06 -9.75
N ARG A 62 8.99 5.60 -8.49
CA ARG A 62 8.03 4.58 -8.07
C ARG A 62 6.62 5.14 -7.91
N GLU A 63 6.47 6.44 -7.62
CA GLU A 63 5.17 7.11 -7.69
C GLU A 63 4.63 7.16 -9.12
N ALA A 64 5.46 7.49 -10.10
CA ALA A 64 5.08 7.46 -11.52
C ALA A 64 4.69 6.04 -11.99
N ASP A 65 5.42 5.02 -11.54
CA ASP A 65 5.14 3.61 -11.85
C ASP A 65 3.83 3.08 -11.24
N LEU A 66 3.40 3.65 -10.11
CA LEU A 66 2.16 3.31 -9.42
C LEU A 66 0.99 4.23 -9.78
N ALA A 67 1.21 5.23 -10.65
CA ALA A 67 0.15 6.09 -11.12
C ALA A 67 -0.94 5.26 -11.81
N GLY A 68 -2.20 5.46 -11.38
CA GLY A 68 -3.34 4.70 -11.88
C GLY A 68 -3.56 3.32 -11.24
N VAL A 69 -2.80 2.95 -10.20
CA VAL A 69 -3.03 1.74 -9.41
C VAL A 69 -3.82 2.06 -8.15
N ASP A 70 -5.01 1.49 -8.03
CA ASP A 70 -5.87 1.66 -6.86
C ASP A 70 -5.43 0.72 -5.73
N THR A 71 -5.07 1.32 -4.59
CA THR A 71 -4.60 0.60 -3.39
C THR A 71 -5.43 0.93 -2.14
N THR A 72 -6.57 1.61 -2.31
CA THR A 72 -7.44 2.00 -1.20
C THR A 72 -8.14 0.78 -0.60
N ASP A 73 -8.23 0.70 0.74
CA ASP A 73 -8.79 -0.47 1.42
C ASP A 73 -10.22 -0.85 0.96
N HIS A 74 -11.07 0.15 0.66
CA HIS A 74 -12.43 -0.09 0.19
C HIS A 74 -12.50 -0.73 -1.20
N THR A 75 -11.65 -0.29 -2.14
CA THR A 75 -11.61 -0.88 -3.48
C THR A 75 -11.07 -2.30 -3.42
N LEU A 76 -10.03 -2.52 -2.62
CA LEU A 76 -9.45 -3.85 -2.40
C LEU A 76 -10.45 -4.82 -1.77
N ALA A 77 -11.17 -4.41 -0.73
CA ALA A 77 -12.17 -5.25 -0.07
C ALA A 77 -13.33 -5.62 -1.01
N ARG A 78 -13.82 -4.65 -1.80
CA ARG A 78 -14.89 -4.88 -2.77
C ARG A 78 -14.44 -5.82 -3.90
N ALA A 79 -13.23 -5.63 -4.41
CA ALA A 79 -12.65 -6.51 -5.43
C ALA A 79 -12.50 -7.94 -4.89
N HIS A 80 -12.02 -8.09 -3.65
CA HIS A 80 -11.86 -9.39 -3.01
C HIS A 80 -13.19 -10.12 -2.80
N ALA A 81 -14.26 -9.41 -2.38
CA ALA A 81 -15.59 -10.01 -2.25
C ALA A 81 -16.09 -10.55 -3.59
N ARG A 82 -16.03 -9.73 -4.66
CA ARG A 82 -16.40 -10.15 -6.03
C ARG A 82 -15.58 -11.34 -6.52
N LEU A 83 -14.30 -11.34 -6.18
CA LEU A 83 -13.40 -12.41 -6.57
C LEU A 83 -13.80 -13.73 -5.91
N ARG A 84 -14.10 -13.71 -4.60
CA ARG A 84 -14.56 -14.90 -3.89
C ARG A 84 -15.87 -15.42 -4.44
N ASP A 85 -16.84 -14.54 -4.69
CA ASP A 85 -18.14 -14.93 -5.24
C ASP A 85 -17.97 -15.64 -6.59
N ALA A 86 -17.17 -15.08 -7.50
CA ALA A 86 -16.92 -15.70 -8.80
C ALA A 86 -16.16 -17.04 -8.72
N VAL A 87 -15.22 -17.17 -7.78
CA VAL A 87 -14.49 -18.43 -7.57
C VAL A 87 -15.40 -19.51 -6.97
N TYR A 88 -16.26 -19.16 -6.01
CA TYR A 88 -17.23 -20.11 -5.44
C TYR A 88 -18.29 -20.55 -6.48
N ASP A 89 -18.67 -19.65 -7.39
CA ASP A 89 -19.56 -19.97 -8.52
C ASP A 89 -18.86 -20.78 -9.64
N GLY A 90 -17.54 -21.02 -9.54
CA GLY A 90 -16.76 -21.69 -10.58
C GLY A 90 -16.60 -20.87 -11.87
N LYS A 91 -16.84 -19.55 -11.81
CA LYS A 91 -16.73 -18.62 -12.95
C LYS A 91 -15.30 -18.12 -13.13
N TYR A 92 -14.36 -19.03 -13.24
CA TYR A 92 -12.96 -18.69 -13.50
C TYR A 92 -12.38 -19.54 -14.63
N HIS A 93 -11.39 -18.98 -15.31
CA HIS A 93 -10.65 -19.66 -16.36
C HIS A 93 -9.15 -19.43 -16.16
N LEU A 94 -8.36 -20.50 -16.30
CA LEU A 94 -6.91 -20.44 -16.23
C LEU A 94 -6.34 -20.26 -17.63
N CYS A 95 -5.73 -19.10 -17.88
CA CYS A 95 -5.09 -18.86 -19.16
C CYS A 95 -3.89 -19.82 -19.34
N PRO A 96 -3.59 -20.26 -20.59
CA PRO A 96 -2.42 -21.10 -20.87
C PRO A 96 -1.11 -20.53 -20.31
N HIS A 97 -1.00 -19.20 -20.29
CA HIS A 97 0.12 -18.47 -19.69
C HIS A 97 0.30 -18.77 -18.20
N ALA A 98 -0.78 -18.71 -17.42
CA ALA A 98 -0.76 -19.05 -16.00
C ALA A 98 -0.34 -20.51 -15.76
N ILE A 99 -0.74 -21.44 -16.65
CA ILE A 99 -0.35 -22.85 -16.57
C ILE A 99 1.16 -23.03 -16.84
N GLY A 100 1.72 -22.25 -17.77
CA GLY A 100 3.16 -22.24 -18.06
C GLY A 100 3.98 -21.87 -16.82
N HIS A 101 3.60 -20.78 -16.15
CA HIS A 101 4.23 -20.36 -14.91
C HIS A 101 4.03 -21.36 -13.77
N ALA A 102 2.83 -21.91 -13.61
CA ALA A 102 2.54 -22.93 -12.61
C ALA A 102 3.52 -24.11 -12.70
N ARG A 103 3.77 -24.58 -13.93
CA ARG A 103 4.74 -25.66 -14.19
C ARG A 103 6.19 -25.24 -13.95
N ALA A 104 6.57 -24.02 -14.35
CA ALA A 104 7.93 -23.53 -14.21
C ALA A 104 8.30 -23.25 -12.73
N GLU A 105 7.34 -22.80 -11.94
CA GLU A 105 7.56 -22.35 -10.58
C GLU A 105 7.11 -23.36 -9.51
N GLY A 106 6.39 -24.41 -9.92
CA GLY A 106 6.09 -25.57 -9.09
C GLY A 106 4.86 -25.43 -8.19
N PHE A 107 3.85 -24.69 -8.64
CA PHE A 107 2.54 -24.61 -8.00
C PHE A 107 1.45 -25.20 -8.90
N LEU A 108 0.33 -25.62 -8.31
CA LEU A 108 -0.79 -26.24 -9.01
C LEU A 108 -1.99 -25.29 -9.10
N GLU A 109 -2.98 -25.67 -9.91
CA GLU A 109 -4.27 -24.96 -9.98
C GLU A 109 -4.94 -24.82 -8.61
N HIS A 110 -4.89 -25.88 -7.79
CA HIS A 110 -5.45 -25.85 -6.44
C HIS A 110 -4.82 -24.73 -5.58
N ASP A 111 -3.52 -24.53 -5.68
CA ASP A 111 -2.80 -23.49 -4.94
C ASP A 111 -3.22 -22.09 -5.39
N ILE A 112 -3.41 -21.91 -6.70
CA ILE A 112 -3.92 -20.66 -7.28
C ILE A 112 -5.31 -20.39 -6.69
N ILE A 113 -6.23 -21.34 -6.75
CA ILE A 113 -7.60 -21.19 -6.24
C ILE A 113 -7.59 -20.90 -4.74
N GLN A 114 -6.76 -21.61 -3.96
CA GLN A 114 -6.61 -21.35 -2.53
C GLN A 114 -6.16 -19.90 -2.27
N VAL A 115 -5.21 -19.39 -3.04
CA VAL A 115 -4.73 -18.01 -2.94
C VAL A 115 -5.80 -17.01 -3.38
N LEU A 116 -6.63 -17.35 -4.36
CA LEU A 116 -7.77 -16.51 -4.74
C LEU A 116 -8.80 -16.40 -3.59
N VAL A 117 -9.10 -17.51 -2.90
CA VAL A 117 -10.11 -17.52 -1.83
C VAL A 117 -9.60 -16.96 -0.51
N ALA A 118 -8.39 -17.35 -0.10
CA ALA A 118 -7.81 -17.04 1.21
C ALA A 118 -6.82 -15.87 1.19
N GLY A 119 -6.36 -15.46 0.01
CA GLY A 119 -5.42 -14.37 -0.15
C GLY A 119 -6.02 -12.99 0.09
N ARG A 120 -5.31 -11.97 -0.36
CA ARG A 120 -5.77 -10.57 -0.30
C ARG A 120 -5.46 -9.88 -1.61
N VAL A 121 -6.41 -9.11 -2.12
CA VAL A 121 -6.16 -8.19 -3.23
C VAL A 121 -5.26 -7.07 -2.73
N ARG A 122 -4.12 -6.85 -3.39
CA ARG A 122 -3.15 -5.80 -3.04
C ARG A 122 -3.20 -4.60 -3.94
N ALA A 123 -3.61 -4.77 -5.18
CA ALA A 123 -3.70 -3.71 -6.15
C ALA A 123 -4.81 -3.99 -7.15
N VAL A 124 -5.50 -2.94 -7.55
CA VAL A 124 -6.47 -2.95 -8.64
C VAL A 124 -5.93 -2.04 -9.74
N TYR A 125 -5.84 -2.56 -10.95
CA TYR A 125 -5.46 -1.85 -12.17
C TYR A 125 -6.74 -1.58 -12.97
N PRO A 126 -7.43 -0.45 -12.71
CA PRO A 126 -8.73 -0.18 -13.31
C PRO A 126 -8.69 -0.10 -14.84
N GLU A 127 -7.61 0.43 -15.43
CA GLU A 127 -7.46 0.56 -16.88
C GLU A 127 -7.43 -0.79 -17.60
N ASP A 128 -6.73 -1.76 -17.03
CA ASP A 128 -6.57 -3.09 -17.62
C ASP A 128 -7.59 -4.09 -17.06
N ARG A 129 -8.50 -3.64 -16.16
CA ARG A 129 -9.45 -4.49 -15.42
C ARG A 129 -8.80 -5.65 -14.67
N ARG A 130 -7.57 -5.46 -14.22
CA ARG A 130 -6.75 -6.49 -13.57
C ARG A 130 -6.65 -6.27 -12.08
N TRP A 131 -6.60 -7.35 -11.32
CA TRP A 131 -6.40 -7.38 -9.88
C TRP A 131 -5.18 -8.22 -9.55
N LEU A 132 -4.31 -7.70 -8.68
CA LEU A 132 -3.21 -8.45 -8.11
C LEU A 132 -3.64 -9.01 -6.77
N VAL A 133 -3.76 -10.33 -6.71
CA VAL A 133 -4.04 -11.09 -5.50
C VAL A 133 -2.74 -11.63 -4.96
N CYS A 134 -2.52 -11.50 -3.66
CA CYS A 134 -1.35 -12.02 -2.98
C CYS A 134 -1.79 -13.00 -1.90
N GLY A 135 -1.12 -14.15 -1.86
CA GLY A 135 -1.31 -15.15 -0.82
C GLY A 135 -0.05 -15.97 -0.63
N PHE A 136 -0.24 -17.14 -0.03
CA PHE A 136 0.80 -18.13 0.18
C PHE A 136 0.27 -19.49 -0.21
N PHE A 137 1.14 -20.31 -0.77
CA PHE A 137 0.88 -21.73 -1.00
C PHE A 137 1.96 -22.54 -0.29
N GLU A 138 1.65 -23.79 0.02
CA GLU A 138 2.60 -24.69 0.68
C GLU A 138 3.17 -25.67 -0.35
N SER A 139 4.50 -25.73 -0.46
CA SER A 139 5.18 -26.70 -1.29
C SER A 139 6.27 -27.37 -0.46
N CYS A 140 6.25 -28.70 -0.40
CA CYS A 140 7.21 -29.50 0.36
C CYS A 140 7.38 -29.06 1.84
N GLY A 141 6.31 -28.62 2.49
CA GLY A 141 6.34 -28.16 3.88
C GLY A 141 6.84 -26.72 4.09
N VAL A 142 7.03 -25.96 3.01
CA VAL A 142 7.46 -24.55 3.04
C VAL A 142 6.36 -23.66 2.45
N ALA A 143 5.96 -22.64 3.20
CA ALA A 143 5.03 -21.62 2.73
C ALA A 143 5.76 -20.61 1.84
N LEU A 144 5.41 -20.58 0.55
CA LEU A 144 5.96 -19.68 -0.45
C LEU A 144 4.93 -18.61 -0.83
N PRO A 145 5.37 -17.35 -1.06
CA PRO A 145 4.49 -16.29 -1.51
C PRO A 145 4.02 -16.56 -2.94
N LEU A 146 2.74 -16.35 -3.23
CA LEU A 146 2.19 -16.43 -4.58
C LEU A 146 1.44 -15.15 -4.92
N HIS A 147 1.77 -14.57 -6.07
CA HIS A 147 1.05 -13.46 -6.67
C HIS A 147 0.27 -13.98 -7.87
N VAL A 148 -1.03 -13.73 -7.88
CA VAL A 148 -1.93 -14.12 -8.95
C VAL A 148 -2.53 -12.87 -9.55
N VAL A 149 -2.43 -12.74 -10.87
CA VAL A 149 -3.04 -11.64 -11.63
C VAL A 149 -4.31 -12.17 -12.28
N VAL A 150 -5.42 -11.54 -11.94
CA VAL A 150 -6.74 -11.89 -12.45
C VAL A 150 -7.30 -10.72 -13.24
N GLU A 151 -7.87 -10.99 -14.40
CA GLU A 151 -8.62 -10.04 -15.19
C GLU A 151 -10.12 -10.27 -14.99
N HIS A 152 -10.86 -9.22 -14.67
CA HIS A 152 -12.29 -9.30 -14.42
C HIS A 152 -13.08 -8.94 -15.68
N GLY A 153 -13.75 -9.94 -16.25
CA GLY A 153 -14.61 -9.80 -17.42
C GLY A 153 -15.93 -9.05 -17.14
N PRO A 154 -16.59 -8.49 -18.16
CA PRO A 154 -17.87 -7.80 -18.01
C PRO A 154 -19.01 -8.71 -17.52
N ASP A 155 -18.94 -10.00 -17.83
CA ASP A 155 -19.97 -11.00 -17.51
C ASP A 155 -19.78 -11.66 -16.12
N GLY A 156 -18.84 -11.14 -15.32
CA GLY A 156 -18.51 -11.69 -14.00
C GLY A 156 -17.62 -12.94 -14.03
N TYR A 157 -17.10 -13.30 -15.21
CA TYR A 157 -16.03 -14.28 -15.34
C TYR A 157 -14.68 -13.69 -14.95
N LEU A 158 -13.84 -14.53 -14.34
CA LEU A 158 -12.47 -14.19 -13.96
C LEU A 158 -11.46 -14.97 -14.80
N ASP A 159 -10.61 -14.25 -15.52
CA ASP A 159 -9.50 -14.86 -16.24
C ASP A 159 -8.23 -14.74 -15.42
N VAL A 160 -7.67 -15.87 -15.00
CA VAL A 160 -6.37 -15.92 -14.33
C VAL A 160 -5.30 -15.81 -15.42
N VAL A 161 -4.78 -14.61 -15.60
CA VAL A 161 -3.86 -14.28 -16.70
C VAL A 161 -2.47 -14.84 -16.44
N THR A 162 -1.97 -14.69 -15.21
CA THR A 162 -0.67 -15.21 -14.81
C THR A 162 -0.59 -15.38 -13.29
N ALA A 163 0.29 -16.25 -12.83
CA ALA A 163 0.64 -16.40 -11.43
C ALA A 163 2.16 -16.56 -11.32
N PHE A 164 2.78 -16.03 -10.27
CA PHE A 164 4.23 -16.14 -10.07
C PHE A 164 4.61 -15.94 -8.59
N VAL A 165 5.79 -16.41 -8.22
CA VAL A 165 6.41 -16.32 -6.90
C VAL A 165 7.28 -15.06 -6.86
N PRO A 166 6.84 -14.00 -6.16
CA PRO A 166 7.58 -12.75 -6.10
C PRO A 166 8.84 -12.88 -5.22
N LYS A 167 9.94 -12.24 -5.64
CA LYS A 167 11.10 -12.02 -4.76
C LYS A 167 10.77 -11.15 -3.55
N HIS A 168 9.82 -10.23 -3.69
CA HIS A 168 9.37 -9.31 -2.65
C HIS A 168 7.84 -9.39 -2.48
N PRO A 169 7.34 -10.15 -1.48
CA PRO A 169 5.91 -10.46 -1.34
C PRO A 169 5.01 -9.24 -1.14
N HIS A 170 5.54 -8.16 -0.57
CA HIS A 170 4.81 -6.94 -0.25
C HIS A 170 4.89 -5.88 -1.33
N HIS A 171 5.63 -6.12 -2.41
CA HIS A 171 5.76 -5.14 -3.49
C HIS A 171 4.61 -5.24 -4.48
N ILE A 172 3.94 -4.11 -4.68
CA ILE A 172 2.98 -3.92 -5.77
C ILE A 172 3.78 -3.69 -7.05
N ILE A 173 3.41 -4.44 -8.10
CA ILE A 173 4.07 -4.38 -9.40
C ILE A 173 3.51 -3.19 -10.20
N SER A 174 4.37 -2.46 -10.90
CA SER A 174 3.95 -1.38 -11.78
C SER A 174 3.20 -1.92 -13.00
N ARG A 175 2.31 -1.10 -13.58
CA ARG A 175 1.56 -1.51 -14.77
C ARG A 175 2.47 -1.91 -15.94
N ALA A 176 3.50 -1.12 -16.21
CA ALA A 176 4.48 -1.40 -17.26
C ALA A 176 5.18 -2.76 -17.05
N ARG A 177 5.53 -3.08 -15.80
CA ARG A 177 6.17 -4.36 -15.50
C ARG A 177 5.21 -5.53 -15.61
N LEU A 178 3.97 -5.37 -15.18
CA LEU A 178 2.92 -6.37 -15.37
C LEU A 178 2.69 -6.64 -16.86
N ALA A 179 2.61 -5.59 -17.69
CA ALA A 179 2.48 -5.74 -19.13
C ALA A 179 3.66 -6.50 -19.77
N VAL A 180 4.90 -6.26 -19.31
CA VAL A 180 6.07 -7.01 -19.79
C VAL A 180 6.01 -8.48 -19.41
N MET A 181 5.60 -8.81 -18.17
CA MET A 181 5.48 -10.21 -17.72
C MET A 181 4.39 -10.99 -18.47
N LEU A 182 3.37 -10.29 -18.97
CA LEU A 182 2.33 -10.89 -19.81
C LEU A 182 2.75 -11.04 -21.27
N ARG A 183 3.50 -10.06 -21.81
CA ARG A 183 3.95 -10.06 -23.21
C ARG A 183 5.02 -11.11 -23.52
N TYR A 184 5.83 -11.49 -22.53
CA TYR A 184 6.99 -12.36 -22.78
C TYR A 184 6.62 -13.77 -23.25
N ASP A 185 5.36 -14.20 -23.07
CA ASP A 185 4.91 -15.55 -23.43
C ASP A 185 4.00 -15.60 -24.66
N ASP A 186 3.50 -14.46 -25.16
CA ASP A 186 2.79 -14.38 -26.45
C ASP A 186 3.76 -14.43 -27.65
N GLU A 187 5.03 -14.08 -27.44
CA GLU A 187 6.06 -14.39 -28.42
C GLU A 187 6.27 -15.91 -28.43
N GLN A 188 5.72 -16.59 -29.44
CA GLN A 188 6.26 -17.88 -29.86
C GLN A 188 7.77 -17.71 -29.93
N ILE A 189 8.50 -18.27 -28.95
CA ILE A 189 9.95 -18.27 -28.95
C ILE A 189 10.33 -18.93 -30.27
N ARG A 190 10.74 -18.14 -31.26
CA ARG A 190 11.41 -18.66 -32.44
C ARG A 190 12.71 -19.21 -31.89
N THR A 191 12.68 -20.47 -31.51
CA THR A 191 13.85 -21.28 -31.20
C THR A 191 14.69 -21.26 -32.45
N ARG A 192 15.56 -20.25 -32.57
CA ARG A 192 16.71 -20.30 -33.44
C ARG A 192 17.63 -21.31 -32.78
N THR A 193 17.37 -22.57 -33.06
CA THR A 193 18.36 -23.62 -32.89
C THR A 193 19.49 -23.21 -33.81
N ALA A 194 20.54 -22.60 -33.25
CA ALA A 194 21.74 -22.31 -34.01
C ALA A 194 22.22 -23.66 -34.53
N THR A 195 22.09 -23.90 -35.84
CA THR A 195 22.64 -25.09 -36.46
C THR A 195 24.12 -25.07 -36.11
N PRO A 196 24.66 -26.04 -35.35
CA PRO A 196 26.09 -26.10 -35.12
C PRO A 196 26.75 -26.20 -36.49
N GLY A 197 27.37 -25.10 -36.92
CA GLY A 197 27.98 -24.95 -38.22
C GLY A 197 29.26 -25.77 -38.27
N ASN A 198 29.13 -27.09 -38.33
CA ASN A 198 30.20 -27.94 -38.78
C ASN A 198 29.63 -28.88 -39.85
N LYS A 199 29.55 -28.37 -41.08
CA LYS A 199 29.43 -29.24 -42.26
C LYS A 199 30.62 -30.22 -42.23
N PRO A 200 30.40 -31.54 -42.36
CA PRO A 200 31.50 -32.49 -42.45
C PRO A 200 32.36 -32.15 -43.67
N GLY A 201 33.52 -31.54 -43.43
CA GLY A 201 34.44 -31.08 -44.48
C GLY A 201 35.19 -29.78 -44.18
N ASN A 202 34.65 -28.88 -43.34
CA ASN A 202 35.31 -27.61 -43.02
C ASN A 202 35.85 -27.59 -41.59
N ARG A 203 37.12 -27.97 -41.42
CA ARG A 203 37.88 -27.71 -40.18
C ARG A 203 38.19 -26.21 -40.09
N SER A 204 37.30 -25.41 -39.51
CA SER A 204 37.68 -24.06 -39.08
C SER A 204 38.60 -24.19 -37.87
N LYS A 205 39.91 -23.96 -38.10
CA LYS A 205 40.90 -23.78 -37.03
C LYS A 205 40.61 -22.47 -36.29
N GLY A 206 39.63 -22.49 -35.39
CA GLY A 206 39.36 -21.39 -34.46
C GLY A 206 40.45 -21.33 -33.40
N LYS A 207 41.44 -20.47 -33.62
CA LYS A 207 42.55 -20.18 -32.71
C LYS A 207 41.99 -19.36 -31.52
N TRP A 208 41.64 -20.03 -30.42
CA TRP A 208 41.27 -19.33 -29.19
C TRP A 208 42.53 -18.66 -28.61
N ARG A 209 42.65 -17.34 -28.77
CA ARG A 209 43.63 -16.56 -28.02
C ARG A 209 43.15 -16.48 -26.57
N ARG A 210 43.81 -17.19 -25.66
CA ARG A 210 43.76 -16.88 -24.23
C ARG A 210 44.52 -15.58 -24.03
N GLY A 211 43.83 -14.53 -23.59
CA GLY A 211 44.49 -13.32 -23.10
C GLY A 211 45.24 -13.65 -21.82
N GLY A 212 46.49 -13.21 -21.75
CA GLY A 212 47.26 -13.06 -20.52
C GLY A 212 47.17 -11.63 -20.02
#